data_AF-A0A949D4W5-F1
#
_entry.id   AF-A0A949D4W5-F1
#
_cell.length_a   1.000
_cell.length_b   1.000
_cell.length_c   1.000
_cell.angle_alpha   90.00
_cell.angle_beta   90.00
_cell.angle_gamma   90.00
#
_symmetry.space_group_name_H-M   'P 1'
#
loop_
_entity.id
_entity.type
_entity.pdbx_description
1 polymer ?
#
loop_
_entity_poly.entity_id
_entity_poly.type
_entity_poly.pdbx_seq_one_letter_code
_entity_poly.pdbx_strand_id
1 'polypeptide(L)'
;MNSIPTSVTIAPASGARIKLHVYTSSSPILLLRVVRFLAQRAVAVEIGNNFVKFPRTDSLSDQAAAELKTMGFRVLTSMDQFTPEADHLMQAASATLLAQENTPKGHVHGPDCGHDHGHDHVHDAGCGHTHDHAHDHSHAHDHAHDHVHDHSHTHEHSHKHTHDKH
;
A
#
# COMPACT_ATOMS: atom_id res chain seq x y z
N MET A 1 -9.07 -34.01 -10.75
CA MET A 1 -10.13 -32.99 -10.66
C MET A 1 -9.67 -31.99 -9.60
N ASN A 2 -8.87 -31.00 -10.00
CA ASN A 2 -8.29 -30.03 -9.06
C ASN A 2 -9.18 -28.80 -8.99
N SER A 3 -9.85 -28.63 -7.85
CA SER A 3 -10.61 -27.43 -7.53
C SER A 3 -9.65 -26.27 -7.26
N ILE A 4 -9.70 -25.25 -8.13
CA ILE A 4 -9.04 -23.96 -7.93
C ILE A 4 -9.86 -23.19 -6.88
N PRO A 5 -9.25 -22.61 -5.82
CA PRO A 5 -9.99 -21.74 -4.92
C PRO A 5 -10.23 -20.39 -5.61
N THR A 6 -11.43 -20.20 -6.14
CA THR A 6 -11.92 -18.89 -6.59
C THR A 6 -12.19 -18.01 -5.37
N SER A 7 -11.15 -17.41 -4.79
CA SER A 7 -11.33 -16.29 -3.87
C SER A 7 -11.65 -15.04 -4.70
N VAL A 8 -12.86 -15.01 -5.24
CA VAL A 8 -13.46 -13.76 -5.69
C VAL A 8 -13.63 -12.94 -4.42
N THR A 9 -12.82 -11.89 -4.25
CA THR A 9 -13.10 -10.85 -3.28
C THR A 9 -14.41 -10.19 -3.70
N ILE A 10 -15.49 -10.70 -3.14
CA ILE A 10 -16.83 -10.15 -3.28
C ILE A 10 -16.74 -8.70 -2.79
N ALA A 11 -16.99 -7.74 -3.69
CA ALA A 11 -17.21 -6.35 -3.33
C ALA A 11 -18.24 -6.31 -2.19
N PRO A 12 -17.95 -5.68 -1.04
CA PRO A 12 -18.88 -5.69 0.07
C PRO A 12 -20.19 -5.06 -0.41
N ALA A 13 -21.29 -5.80 -0.18
CA ALA A 13 -22.63 -5.36 -0.49
C ALA A 13 -22.85 -3.94 0.07
N SER A 14 -23.27 -3.03 -0.82
CA SER A 14 -23.67 -1.67 -0.50
C SER A 14 -24.71 -1.70 0.64
N GLY A 15 -24.32 -1.20 1.82
CA GLY A 15 -25.23 -1.06 2.96
C GLY A 15 -24.58 -1.13 4.34
N ALA A 16 -23.43 -1.81 4.49
CA ALA A 16 -22.77 -1.93 5.78
C ALA A 16 -21.99 -0.66 6.17
N ARG A 17 -22.28 -0.09 7.34
CA ARG A 17 -21.50 1.02 7.91
C ARG A 17 -20.18 0.48 8.44
N ILE A 18 -19.06 1.00 7.93
CA ILE A 18 -17.72 0.61 8.37
C ILE A 18 -17.04 1.78 9.10
N LYS A 19 -15.99 1.48 9.87
CA LYS A 19 -15.16 2.52 10.49
C LYS A 19 -14.30 3.16 9.41
N LEU A 20 -14.35 4.49 9.33
CA LEU A 20 -13.70 5.29 8.32
C LEU A 20 -12.81 6.35 8.96
N HIS A 21 -11.73 6.66 8.25
CA HIS A 21 -11.05 7.93 8.36
C HIS A 21 -11.67 8.92 7.40
N VAL A 22 -11.92 10.15 7.87
CA VAL A 22 -12.53 11.21 7.08
C VAL A 22 -11.69 12.46 7.21
N TYR A 23 -11.21 12.97 6.08
CA TYR A 23 -10.62 14.29 5.99
C TYR A 23 -11.67 15.25 5.41
N THR A 24 -11.83 16.43 6.03
CA THR A 24 -12.76 17.46 5.54
C THR A 24 -12.01 18.77 5.33
N SER A 25 -12.30 19.45 4.23
CA SER A 25 -11.72 20.75 3.89
C SER A 25 -12.58 21.45 2.87
N SER A 26 -12.70 22.78 2.99
CA SER A 26 -13.31 23.63 1.97
C SER A 26 -12.33 24.02 0.86
N SER A 27 -11.04 23.72 1.02
CA SER A 27 -10.01 24.00 0.02
C SER A 27 -9.83 22.80 -0.92
N PRO A 28 -10.17 22.93 -2.23
CA PRO A 28 -10.05 21.83 -3.18
C PRO A 28 -8.59 21.38 -3.37
N ILE A 29 -7.63 22.30 -3.24
CA ILE A 29 -6.20 21.98 -3.33
C ILE A 29 -5.77 21.03 -2.21
N LEU A 30 -6.28 21.21 -0.99
CA LEU A 30 -5.94 20.32 0.13
C LEU A 30 -6.57 18.95 -0.05
N LEU A 31 -7.81 18.87 -0.53
CA LEU A 31 -8.46 17.60 -0.86
C LEU A 31 -7.64 16.84 -1.91
N LEU A 32 -7.24 17.50 -3.01
CA LEU A 32 -6.43 16.89 -4.06
C LEU A 32 -5.05 16.41 -3.56
N ARG A 33 -4.41 17.15 -2.66
CA ARG A 33 -3.14 16.72 -2.04
C ARG A 33 -3.32 15.46 -1.21
N VAL A 34 -4.38 15.38 -0.40
CA VAL A 34 -4.69 14.20 0.40
C VAL A 34 -5.05 13.01 -0.48
N VAL A 35 -5.88 13.20 -1.50
CA VAL A 35 -6.23 12.14 -2.47
C VAL A 35 -4.98 11.62 -3.17
N ARG A 36 -4.10 12.50 -3.68
CA ARG A 36 -2.83 12.10 -4.30
C ARG A 36 -1.97 11.28 -3.34
N PHE A 37 -1.85 11.73 -2.09
CA PHE A 37 -1.07 11.05 -1.06
C PHE A 37 -1.60 9.62 -0.77
N LEU A 38 -2.93 9.46 -0.72
CA LEU A 38 -3.60 8.17 -0.50
C LEU A 38 -3.49 7.26 -1.73
N ALA A 39 -3.67 7.81 -2.94
CA ALA A 39 -3.55 7.08 -4.20
C ALA A 39 -2.14 6.52 -4.43
N GLN A 40 -1.09 7.27 -4.04
CA GLN A 40 0.30 6.79 -4.08
C GLN A 40 0.56 5.55 -3.22
N ARG A 41 -0.32 5.27 -2.24
CA ARG A 41 -0.26 4.12 -1.32
C ARG A 41 -1.27 3.03 -1.67
N ALA A 42 -1.92 3.15 -2.84
CA ALA A 42 -3.00 2.27 -3.28
C ALA A 42 -4.16 2.14 -2.26
N VAL A 43 -4.41 3.19 -1.47
CA VAL A 43 -5.53 3.23 -0.53
C VAL A 43 -6.80 3.59 -1.29
N ALA A 44 -7.83 2.76 -1.16
CA ALA A 44 -9.14 3.07 -1.71
C ALA A 44 -9.75 4.28 -1.00
N VAL A 45 -10.26 5.24 -1.77
CA VAL A 45 -10.84 6.48 -1.26
C VAL A 45 -12.22 6.70 -1.85
N GLU A 46 -13.07 7.44 -1.15
CA GLU A 46 -14.34 8.01 -1.63
C GLU A 46 -14.18 9.53 -1.59
N ILE A 47 -14.43 10.22 -2.69
CA ILE A 47 -14.17 11.66 -2.82
C ILE A 47 -15.51 12.38 -2.94
N GLY A 48 -15.82 13.20 -1.93
CA GLY A 48 -16.96 14.10 -1.95
C GLY A 48 -16.55 15.55 -2.21
N ASN A 49 -17.54 16.44 -2.24
CA ASN A 49 -17.31 17.86 -2.51
C ASN A 49 -16.39 18.55 -1.49
N ASN A 50 -16.48 18.15 -0.21
CA ASN A 50 -15.72 18.75 0.89
C ASN A 50 -15.02 17.69 1.77
N PHE A 51 -14.98 16.44 1.32
CA PHE A 51 -14.49 15.34 2.14
C PHE A 51 -13.75 14.29 1.30
N VAL A 52 -12.84 13.57 1.97
CA VAL A 52 -12.24 12.34 1.48
C VAL A 52 -12.41 11.30 2.57
N LYS A 53 -13.07 10.18 2.26
CA LYS A 53 -13.20 9.04 3.17
C LYS A 53 -12.30 7.90 2.72
N PHE A 54 -11.78 7.14 3.67
CA PHE A 54 -11.00 5.93 3.41
C PHE A 54 -11.12 4.97 4.60
N PRO A 55 -10.93 3.66 4.41
CA PRO A 55 -11.24 2.65 5.42
C PRO A 55 -10.32 2.72 6.64
N ARG A 56 -10.81 2.29 7.80
CA ARG A 56 -10.04 2.10 9.05
C ARG A 56 -9.87 0.61 9.39
N THR A 57 -10.03 -0.26 8.40
CA THR A 57 -9.96 -1.72 8.56
C THR A 57 -8.63 -2.29 8.08
N ASP A 58 -7.85 -1.49 7.34
CA ASP A 58 -6.55 -1.88 6.78
C ASP A 58 -5.40 -1.19 7.49
N SER A 59 -4.34 -1.94 7.77
CA SER A 59 -3.10 -1.44 8.37
C SER A 59 -2.46 -0.31 7.54
N LEU A 60 -2.50 -0.42 6.21
CA LEU A 60 -2.02 0.62 5.28
C LEU A 60 -2.80 1.93 5.43
N SER A 61 -4.12 1.84 5.61
CA SER A 61 -4.97 3.02 5.76
C SER A 61 -4.74 3.70 7.11
N ASP A 62 -4.56 2.92 8.17
CA ASP A 62 -4.24 3.43 9.50
C ASP A 62 -2.87 4.12 9.53
N GLN A 63 -1.87 3.54 8.86
CA GLN A 63 -0.55 4.14 8.71
C GLN A 63 -0.62 5.45 7.90
N ALA A 64 -1.34 5.46 6.78
CA ALA A 64 -1.55 6.67 5.99
C ALA A 64 -2.25 7.77 6.81
N ALA A 65 -3.23 7.41 7.65
CA ALA A 65 -3.88 8.36 8.56
C ALA A 65 -2.92 8.91 9.63
N ALA A 66 -2.01 8.09 10.14
CA ALA A 66 -0.97 8.53 11.08
C ALA A 66 -0.01 9.53 10.42
N GLU A 67 0.46 9.24 9.20
CA GLU A 67 1.32 10.15 8.43
C GLU A 67 0.60 11.45 8.06
N LEU A 68 -0.68 11.40 7.70
CA LEU A 68 -1.47 12.60 7.48
C LEU A 68 -1.53 13.48 8.75
N LYS A 69 -1.66 12.87 9.93
CA LYS A 69 -1.64 13.61 11.21
C LYS A 69 -0.27 14.22 11.50
N THR A 70 0.84 13.51 11.22
CA THR A 70 2.20 14.06 11.41
C THR A 70 2.49 15.22 10.47
N MET A 71 1.94 15.19 9.25
CA MET A 71 1.99 16.30 8.29
C MET A 71 1.07 17.47 8.64
N GLY A 72 0.30 17.38 9.74
CA GLY A 72 -0.59 18.45 10.23
C GLY A 72 -2.02 18.41 9.67
N PHE A 73 -2.41 17.37 8.92
CA PHE A 73 -3.79 17.21 8.48
C PHE A 73 -4.66 16.64 9.62
N ARG A 74 -5.79 17.29 9.88
CA ARG A 74 -6.78 16.82 10.85
C ARG A 74 -7.66 15.73 10.24
N VAL A 75 -7.30 14.48 10.48
CA VAL A 75 -8.10 13.31 10.08
C VAL A 75 -9.07 12.94 11.20
N LEU A 76 -10.37 12.90 10.88
CA LEU A 76 -11.44 12.49 11.78
C LEU A 76 -11.75 11.00 11.63
N THR A 77 -12.43 10.43 12.61
CA THR A 77 -12.96 9.07 12.54
C THR A 77 -14.49 9.11 12.52
N SER A 78 -15.10 8.29 11.67
CA SER A 78 -16.55 8.18 11.56
C SER A 78 -16.95 6.72 11.30
N MET A 79 -18.22 6.39 11.52
CA MET A 79 -18.83 5.15 11.03
C MET A 79 -19.89 5.49 10.00
N ASP A 80 -19.64 5.16 8.74
CA ASP A 80 -20.53 5.50 7.64
C ASP A 80 -20.45 4.47 6.52
N GLN A 81 -21.33 4.58 5.53
CA GLN A 81 -21.20 3.83 4.29
C GLN A 81 -19.97 4.32 3.51
N PHE A 82 -19.37 3.39 2.77
CA PHE A 82 -18.17 3.64 1.98
C PHE A 82 -18.35 3.04 0.61
N THR A 83 -18.30 3.90 -0.41
CA THR A 83 -18.33 3.53 -1.81
C THR A 83 -17.01 3.98 -2.42
N PRO A 84 -15.99 3.11 -2.49
CA PRO A 84 -14.69 3.51 -3.02
C PRO A 84 -14.84 3.96 -4.48
N GLU A 85 -14.04 4.94 -4.88
CA GLU A 85 -13.83 5.30 -6.28
C GLU A 85 -13.26 4.06 -6.99
N ALA A 86 -14.14 3.25 -7.55
CA ALA A 86 -13.74 2.19 -8.43
C ALA A 86 -13.40 2.83 -9.77
N ASP A 87 -12.21 2.53 -10.29
CA ASP A 87 -11.89 2.73 -11.70
C ASP A 87 -12.69 1.69 -12.50
N HIS A 88 -14.03 1.86 -12.51
CA HIS A 88 -15.00 0.94 -13.08
C HIS A 88 -14.67 0.65 -14.55
N LEU A 89 -14.02 1.60 -15.22
CA LEU A 89 -13.53 1.46 -16.59
C LEU A 89 -12.28 0.57 -16.66
N MET A 90 -11.31 0.72 -15.75
CA MET A 90 -10.07 -0.08 -15.76
C MET A 90 -10.27 -1.53 -15.29
N GLN A 91 -11.17 -1.77 -14.33
CA GLN A 91 -11.51 -3.14 -13.89
C GLN A 91 -12.33 -3.90 -14.94
N ALA A 92 -13.28 -3.24 -15.61
CA ALA A 92 -14.02 -3.86 -16.71
C ALA A 92 -13.13 -4.09 -17.94
N ALA A 93 -12.27 -3.13 -18.28
CA ALA A 93 -11.33 -3.27 -19.39
C ALA A 93 -10.31 -4.40 -19.14
N SER A 94 -9.74 -4.48 -17.93
CA SER A 94 -8.80 -5.56 -17.60
C SER A 94 -9.48 -6.93 -17.58
N ALA A 95 -10.68 -7.06 -17.00
CA ALA A 95 -11.45 -8.31 -17.06
C ALA A 95 -11.74 -8.75 -18.50
N THR A 96 -12.06 -7.80 -19.39
CA THR A 96 -12.28 -8.08 -20.82
C THR A 96 -11.00 -8.56 -21.50
N LEU A 97 -9.86 -7.91 -21.26
CA LEU A 97 -8.57 -8.28 -21.83
C LEU A 97 -8.08 -9.66 -21.33
N LEU A 98 -8.22 -9.95 -20.04
CA LEU A 98 -7.90 -11.27 -19.47
C LEU A 98 -8.80 -12.37 -20.04
N ALA A 99 -10.09 -12.10 -20.25
CA ALA A 99 -11.00 -13.04 -20.90
C ALA A 99 -10.59 -13.30 -22.35
N GLN A 100 -10.13 -12.27 -23.07
CA GLN A 100 -9.62 -12.36 -24.44
C GLN A 100 -8.31 -13.16 -24.52
N GLU A 101 -7.39 -12.96 -23.57
CA GLU A 101 -6.13 -13.70 -23.49
C GLU A 101 -6.38 -15.19 -23.18
N ASN A 102 -7.30 -15.48 -22.28
CA ASN A 102 -7.68 -16.86 -21.91
C ASN A 102 -8.60 -17.55 -22.93
N THR A 103 -8.98 -16.89 -24.04
CA THR A 103 -9.67 -17.60 -25.12
C THR A 103 -8.72 -18.64 -25.72
N PRO A 104 -9.07 -19.94 -25.70
CA PRO A 104 -8.24 -20.97 -26.33
C PRO A 104 -8.19 -20.69 -27.83
N LYS A 105 -7.06 -20.16 -28.30
CA LYS A 105 -6.79 -20.05 -29.73
C LYS A 105 -6.59 -21.48 -30.22
N GLY A 106 -7.60 -22.02 -30.91
CA GLY A 106 -7.46 -23.27 -31.66
C GLY A 106 -6.31 -23.09 -32.65
N HIS A 107 -5.16 -23.69 -32.36
CA HIS A 107 -4.06 -23.74 -33.28
C HIS A 107 -4.41 -24.80 -34.33
N VAL A 108 -4.44 -24.38 -35.59
CA VAL A 108 -4.55 -25.31 -36.71
C VAL A 108 -3.22 -26.03 -36.81
N HIS A 109 -3.17 -27.30 -36.45
CA HIS A 109 -2.07 -28.15 -36.89
C HIS A 109 -2.16 -28.23 -38.42
N GLY A 110 -1.19 -27.62 -39.11
CA GLY A 110 -1.00 -27.86 -40.52
C GLY A 110 -0.78 -29.36 -40.76
N PRO A 111 -1.12 -29.91 -41.94
CA PRO A 111 -1.16 -31.36 -42.20
C PRO A 111 0.16 -32.16 -42.04
N ASP A 112 1.24 -31.57 -41.53
CA ASP A 112 2.59 -32.18 -41.49
C ASP A 112 3.34 -31.97 -40.16
N CYS A 113 2.65 -31.70 -39.05
CA CYS A 113 3.28 -31.75 -37.73
C CYS A 113 3.37 -33.20 -37.22
N GLY A 114 4.34 -33.95 -37.75
CA GLY A 114 4.73 -35.26 -37.25
C GLY A 114 5.32 -35.15 -35.84
N HIS A 115 4.54 -35.50 -34.83
CA HIS A 115 5.05 -35.80 -33.49
C HIS A 115 4.95 -37.30 -33.27
N ASP A 116 6.10 -37.97 -33.43
CA ASP A 116 6.34 -39.31 -32.95
C ASP A 116 6.35 -39.29 -31.42
N HIS A 117 5.37 -39.96 -30.79
CA HIS A 117 5.40 -40.23 -29.36
C HIS A 117 6.16 -41.53 -29.11
N GLY A 118 7.47 -41.47 -29.33
CA GLY A 118 8.41 -42.48 -28.88
C GLY A 118 8.53 -42.43 -27.35
N HIS A 119 7.78 -43.30 -26.67
CA HIS A 119 8.06 -43.64 -25.29
C HIS A 119 9.36 -44.44 -25.20
N ASP A 120 10.32 -43.97 -24.42
CA ASP A 120 11.27 -44.88 -23.78
C ASP A 120 11.55 -44.42 -22.35
N HIS A 121 11.21 -45.29 -21.40
CA HIS A 121 11.48 -45.13 -19.98
C HIS A 121 12.76 -45.90 -19.66
N VAL A 122 13.87 -45.19 -19.44
CA VAL A 122 15.05 -45.77 -18.81
C VAL A 122 15.24 -45.09 -17.46
N HIS A 123 14.92 -45.80 -16.39
CA HIS A 123 15.37 -45.47 -15.05
C HIS A 123 16.82 -45.95 -14.90
N ASP A 124 17.78 -45.04 -15.08
CA ASP A 124 19.15 -45.30 -14.64
C ASP A 124 19.38 -44.75 -13.23
N ALA A 125 20.06 -45.57 -12.45
CA ALA A 125 20.32 -45.39 -11.04
C ALA A 125 21.50 -44.43 -10.83
N GLY A 126 21.37 -43.53 -9.86
CA GLY A 126 22.52 -42.91 -9.21
C GLY A 126 22.95 -41.56 -9.79
N CYS A 127 22.21 -40.50 -9.44
CA CYS A 127 22.81 -39.17 -9.35
C CYS A 127 22.54 -38.60 -7.96
N GLY A 128 23.50 -38.83 -7.06
CA GLY A 128 23.61 -38.12 -5.80
C GLY A 128 23.94 -36.66 -6.08
N HIS A 129 23.08 -35.75 -5.61
CA HIS A 129 23.39 -34.34 -5.51
C HIS A 129 23.27 -33.93 -4.05
N THR A 130 24.41 -33.93 -3.36
CA THR A 130 24.57 -33.29 -2.06
C THR A 130 24.59 -31.78 -2.29
N HIS A 131 23.60 -31.06 -1.76
CA HIS A 131 23.64 -29.60 -1.77
C HIS A 131 24.48 -29.11 -0.59
N ASP A 132 25.66 -28.58 -0.92
CA ASP A 132 26.53 -27.82 -0.04
C ASP A 132 25.88 -26.45 0.26
N HIS A 133 25.76 -26.09 1.53
CA HIS A 133 25.23 -24.82 1.98
C HIS A 133 26.35 -24.02 2.65
N ALA A 134 27.08 -23.25 1.85
CA ALA A 134 27.92 -22.18 2.35
C ALA A 134 27.11 -20.87 2.39
N HIS A 135 26.86 -20.36 3.60
CA HIS A 135 26.40 -18.99 3.80
C HIS A 135 27.41 -18.25 4.67
N ASP A 136 28.20 -17.38 4.04
CA ASP A 136 29.00 -16.36 4.72
C ASP A 136 28.13 -15.11 4.91
N HIS A 137 28.01 -14.65 6.14
CA HIS A 137 27.35 -13.40 6.49
C HIS A 137 28.36 -12.50 7.21
N SER A 138 28.97 -11.59 6.45
CA SER A 138 29.69 -10.45 7.00
C SER A 138 28.90 -9.17 6.72
N HIS A 139 28.31 -8.61 7.77
CA HIS A 139 27.81 -7.23 7.76
C HIS A 139 28.56 -6.44 8.82
N ALA A 140 29.52 -5.64 8.37
CA ALA A 140 30.08 -4.55 9.15
C ALA A 140 29.19 -3.32 8.95
N HIS A 141 28.66 -2.79 10.05
CA HIS A 141 28.07 -1.46 10.07
C HIS A 141 28.92 -0.57 10.98
N ASP A 142 29.62 0.38 10.37
CA ASP A 142 30.25 1.49 11.06
C ASP A 142 29.24 2.64 11.11
N HIS A 143 28.98 3.15 12.31
CA HIS A 143 28.12 4.31 12.53
C HIS A 143 28.90 5.36 13.31
N ALA A 144 29.60 6.22 12.58
CA ALA A 144 30.10 7.48 13.10
C ALA A 144 28.97 8.52 13.06
N HIS A 145 28.60 9.05 14.23
CA HIS A 145 27.78 10.25 14.34
C HIS A 145 28.59 11.32 15.09
N ASP A 146 28.98 12.37 14.37
CA ASP A 146 29.48 13.61 14.95
C ASP A 146 28.29 14.55 15.17
N HIS A 147 28.10 15.00 16.40
CA HIS A 147 27.08 15.98 16.76
C HIS A 147 27.75 17.16 17.46
N VAL A 148 27.97 18.22 16.69
CA VAL A 148 28.26 19.55 17.22
C VAL A 148 26.94 20.18 17.66
N HIS A 149 26.85 20.52 18.94
CA HIS A 149 25.74 21.31 19.49
C HIS A 149 26.18 22.77 19.70
N ASP A 150 25.54 23.65 18.94
CA ASP A 150 25.63 25.11 19.11
C ASP A 150 24.51 25.64 20.01
N HIS A 151 24.81 26.76 20.66
CA HIS A 151 24.29 27.33 21.89
C HIS A 151 22.95 28.07 21.76
N SER A 152 22.37 28.40 22.92
CA SER A 152 22.03 29.79 23.29
C SER A 152 21.36 29.80 24.67
N HIS A 153 21.99 30.47 25.64
CA HIS A 153 21.39 30.79 26.93
C HIS A 153 20.92 32.24 26.92
N THR A 154 19.65 32.47 27.29
CA THR A 154 19.16 33.81 27.64
C THR A 154 19.03 33.89 29.16
N HIS A 155 19.87 34.70 29.80
CA HIS A 155 19.74 35.06 31.20
C HIS A 155 18.95 36.37 31.34
N GLU A 156 17.82 36.31 32.04
CA GLU A 156 17.16 37.51 32.56
C GLU A 156 17.71 37.85 33.95
N HIS A 157 18.18 39.08 34.10
CA HIS A 157 18.54 39.66 35.39
C HIS A 157 17.43 40.60 35.86
N SER A 158 16.79 40.30 36.98
CA SER A 158 15.91 41.25 37.67
C SER A 158 16.71 42.00 38.73
N HIS A 159 16.93 43.30 38.53
CA HIS A 159 17.46 44.18 39.57
C HIS A 159 16.32 44.81 40.35
N LYS A 160 16.30 44.60 41.67
CA LYS A 160 15.44 45.35 42.59
C LYS A 160 16.16 46.62 43.04
N HIS A 161 15.57 47.78 42.73
CA HIS A 161 15.97 49.04 43.34
C HIS A 161 15.12 49.29 44.59
N THR A 162 15.78 49.38 45.74
CA THR A 162 15.20 49.92 46.97
C THR A 162 15.54 51.40 47.03
N HIS A 163 14.54 52.27 47.00
CA HIS A 163 14.73 53.69 47.30
C HIS A 163 14.41 53.91 48.77
N ASP A 164 15.44 54.29 49.52
CA ASP A 164 15.34 54.82 50.87
C ASP A 164 14.68 56.21 50.80
N LYS A 165 13.69 56.49 51.66
CA LYS A 165 13.13 57.82 51.82
C LYS A 165 13.30 58.23 53.28
N HIS A 166 13.96 59.38 53.43
CA HIS A 166 14.17 60.16 54.65
C HIS A 166 12.92 60.28 55.53
#